data_AF-A0A7X9C1N8-F1
#
_entry.id   AF-A0A7X9C1N8-F1
#
_cell.length_a   1.000
_cell.length_b   1.000
_cell.length_c   1.000
_cell.angle_alpha   90.00
_cell.angle_beta   90.00
_cell.angle_gamma   90.00
#
_symmetry.space_group_name_H-M   'P 1'
#
loop_
_entity.id
_entity.type
_entity.pdbx_description
1 polymer ?
#
loop_
_entity_poly.entity_id
_entity_poly.type
_entity_poly.pdbx_seq_one_letter_code
_entity_poly.pdbx_strand_id
1 'polypeptide(L)'
;MGFFSRKKTGSVDNVEDFMMLIRVYFQSVIALNNGITNIRALPDLANYKRLFKIPTEKGKLGLGEKSAAKKMLKDDYQISENFFKEIDTSIRKNCRSQNDVQSYLFMFQGFTNDLMMLIGNLMQWKMRIPSRFRKTLYSATKETIHEICTKPVFKKDDTHKTAMIVRQYKEKLDYSEDWMTEFVFNTIILAKKEAKNKRKEKNKKDN
;
A
#
# COMPACT_ATOMS: atom_id res chain seq x y z
N MET A 1 -10.72 9.81 -20.18
CA MET A 1 -10.28 8.45 -20.57
C MET A 1 -9.83 7.73 -19.31
N GLY A 2 -10.61 6.75 -18.83
CA GLY A 2 -10.40 6.12 -17.53
C GLY A 2 -9.18 5.19 -17.49
N PHE A 3 -8.49 5.20 -16.35
CA PHE A 3 -7.24 4.50 -16.02
C PHE A 3 -7.20 2.99 -16.34
N PHE A 4 -8.32 2.34 -16.67
CA PHE A 4 -8.40 0.91 -16.97
C PHE A 4 -8.97 0.59 -18.38
N SER A 5 -8.70 1.44 -19.38
CA SER A 5 -9.07 1.10 -20.78
C SER A 5 -8.27 -0.08 -21.38
N ARG A 6 -7.39 -0.73 -20.61
CA ARG A 6 -6.70 -1.96 -21.02
C ARG A 6 -6.61 -2.88 -19.81
N LYS A 7 -7.16 -4.09 -19.96
CA LYS A 7 -6.74 -5.38 -19.34
C LYS A 7 -7.88 -6.11 -18.64
N LYS A 8 -8.60 -6.90 -19.45
CA LYS A 8 -9.23 -8.14 -18.98
C LYS A 8 -8.24 -9.31 -18.84
N THR A 9 -6.97 -9.16 -19.25
CA THR A 9 -6.03 -10.29 -19.38
C THR A 9 -4.52 -9.93 -19.23
N GLY A 10 -4.14 -8.81 -18.61
CA GLY A 10 -2.71 -8.44 -18.51
C GLY A 10 -2.34 -7.82 -17.19
N SER A 11 -1.48 -8.51 -16.44
CA SER A 11 -0.80 -8.16 -15.19
C SER A 11 -1.09 -6.78 -14.56
N VAL A 12 -1.59 -6.82 -13.34
CA VAL A 12 -1.67 -5.68 -12.42
C VAL A 12 -0.25 -5.43 -11.90
N ASP A 13 0.47 -4.48 -12.50
CA ASP A 13 1.95 -4.47 -12.48
C ASP A 13 2.57 -3.09 -12.23
N ASN A 14 1.79 -2.17 -11.67
CA ASN A 14 2.24 -0.81 -11.34
C ASN A 14 1.90 -0.46 -9.88
N VAL A 15 2.56 0.57 -9.36
CA VAL A 15 2.44 1.07 -7.99
C VAL A 15 1.04 1.64 -7.74
N GLU A 16 0.43 2.29 -8.73
CA GLU A 16 -0.88 2.90 -8.60
C GLU A 16 -1.98 1.86 -8.33
N ASP A 17 -1.98 0.77 -9.11
CA ASP A 17 -2.91 -0.34 -8.94
C ASP A 17 -2.71 -1.05 -7.60
N PHE A 18 -1.45 -1.24 -7.18
CA PHE A 18 -1.12 -1.83 -5.88
C PHE A 18 -1.69 -0.98 -4.74
N MET A 19 -1.46 0.33 -4.78
CA MET A 19 -1.99 1.26 -3.79
C MET A 19 -3.52 1.35 -3.82
N MET A 20 -4.13 1.29 -5.00
CA MET A 20 -5.57 1.26 -5.16
C MET A 20 -6.18 0.00 -4.53
N LEU A 21 -5.60 -1.19 -4.78
CA LEU A 21 -6.06 -2.44 -4.17
C LEU A 21 -5.96 -2.41 -2.64
N ILE A 22 -4.88 -1.84 -2.08
CA ILE A 22 -4.75 -1.62 -0.64
C ILE A 22 -5.88 -0.71 -0.14
N ARG A 23 -6.11 0.45 -0.79
CA ARG A 23 -7.19 1.37 -0.39
C ARG A 23 -8.58 0.73 -0.50
N VAL A 24 -8.83 -0.08 -1.52
CA VAL A 24 -10.07 -0.87 -1.66
C VAL A 24 -10.22 -1.84 -0.50
N TYR A 25 -9.16 -2.55 -0.12
CA TYR A 25 -9.18 -3.45 1.03
C TYR A 25 -9.50 -2.67 2.32
N PHE A 26 -8.85 -1.52 2.56
CA PHE A 26 -9.13 -0.64 3.69
C PHE A 26 -10.59 -0.19 3.74
N GLN A 27 -11.08 0.39 2.64
CA GLN A 27 -12.45 0.88 2.55
C GLN A 27 -13.48 -0.24 2.71
N SER A 28 -13.15 -1.46 2.28
CA SER A 28 -14.01 -2.63 2.43
C SER A 28 -14.09 -3.08 3.89
N VAL A 29 -12.97 -3.07 4.62
CA VAL A 29 -12.94 -3.35 6.07
C VAL A 29 -13.73 -2.30 6.84
N ILE A 30 -13.55 -1.02 6.50
CA ILE A 30 -14.30 0.11 7.08
C ILE A 30 -15.81 -0.06 6.82
N ALA A 31 -16.19 -0.39 5.58
CA ALA A 31 -17.60 -0.61 5.24
C ALA A 31 -18.25 -1.69 6.11
N LEU A 32 -17.55 -2.82 6.28
CA LEU A 32 -18.02 -3.96 7.06
C LEU A 32 -18.07 -3.65 8.56
N ASN A 33 -17.06 -2.98 9.11
CA ASN A 33 -16.97 -2.69 10.54
C ASN A 33 -17.95 -1.60 10.98
N ASN A 34 -18.15 -0.57 10.17
CA ASN A 34 -18.98 0.59 10.52
C ASN A 34 -20.38 0.58 9.87
N GLY A 35 -20.74 -0.52 9.20
CA GLY A 35 -22.05 -0.67 8.56
C GLY A 35 -22.33 0.35 7.46
N ILE A 36 -21.30 0.79 6.73
CA ILE A 36 -21.46 1.79 5.66
C ILE A 36 -22.14 1.12 4.46
N THR A 37 -23.33 1.62 4.11
CA THR A 37 -24.10 1.15 2.95
C THR A 37 -24.04 2.13 1.78
N ASN A 38 -23.80 3.42 2.04
CA ASN A 38 -23.66 4.44 1.00
C ASN A 38 -22.30 4.33 0.32
N ILE A 39 -22.27 3.75 -0.88
CA ILE A 39 -21.05 3.54 -1.66
C ILE A 39 -20.28 4.83 -1.99
N ARG A 40 -20.96 5.99 -2.01
CA ARG A 40 -20.31 7.29 -2.27
C ARG A 40 -19.35 7.72 -1.16
N ALA A 41 -19.49 7.16 0.04
CA ALA A 41 -18.58 7.42 1.16
C ALA A 41 -17.20 6.76 0.97
N LEU A 42 -17.05 5.84 0.02
CA LEU A 42 -15.88 4.99 -0.16
C LEU A 42 -15.47 4.98 -1.64
N PRO A 43 -14.77 6.03 -2.12
CA PRO A 43 -14.59 6.27 -3.56
C PRO A 43 -13.72 5.22 -4.27
N ASP A 44 -12.67 4.68 -3.63
CA ASP A 44 -11.85 3.63 -4.25
C ASP A 44 -12.66 2.33 -4.38
N LEU A 45 -13.39 1.95 -3.32
CA LEU A 45 -14.29 0.80 -3.33
C LEU A 45 -15.37 0.95 -4.39
N ALA A 46 -15.98 2.14 -4.50
CA ALA A 46 -16.99 2.45 -5.51
C ALA A 46 -16.45 2.26 -6.92
N ASN A 47 -15.26 2.82 -7.18
CA ASN A 47 -14.60 2.72 -8.48
C ASN A 47 -14.24 1.27 -8.81
N TYR A 48 -13.66 0.54 -7.86
CA TYR A 48 -13.27 -0.86 -8.01
C TYR A 48 -14.48 -1.75 -8.29
N LYS A 49 -15.56 -1.61 -7.51
CA LYS A 49 -16.82 -2.35 -7.70
C LYS A 49 -17.39 -2.12 -9.09
N ARG A 50 -17.46 -0.88 -9.55
CA ARG A 50 -17.96 -0.53 -10.90
C ARG A 50 -17.07 -1.11 -12.00
N LEU A 51 -15.76 -1.00 -11.83
CA LEU A 51 -14.78 -1.44 -12.82
C LEU A 51 -14.80 -2.96 -13.00
N PHE A 52 -14.74 -3.71 -11.91
CA PHE A 52 -14.67 -5.17 -11.91
C PHE A 52 -16.04 -5.85 -11.84
N LYS A 53 -17.12 -5.06 -11.77
CA LYS A 53 -18.51 -5.54 -11.66
C LYS A 53 -18.69 -6.52 -10.50
N ILE A 54 -18.07 -6.22 -9.35
CA ILE A 54 -18.15 -7.08 -8.17
C ILE A 54 -19.59 -7.05 -7.62
N PRO A 55 -20.27 -8.21 -7.49
CA PRO A 55 -21.62 -8.24 -6.93
C PRO A 55 -21.60 -7.90 -5.44
N THR A 56 -22.68 -7.32 -4.93
CA THR A 56 -22.84 -7.17 -3.48
C THR A 56 -23.20 -8.51 -2.88
N GLU A 57 -22.41 -8.97 -1.92
CA GLU A 57 -22.60 -10.26 -1.28
C GLU A 57 -23.34 -10.11 0.05
N LYS A 58 -24.36 -10.95 0.26
CA LYS A 58 -25.14 -10.99 1.52
C LYS A 58 -25.70 -9.61 1.93
N GLY A 59 -26.01 -8.75 0.97
CA GLY A 59 -26.50 -7.39 1.20
C GLY A 59 -25.48 -6.43 1.85
N LYS A 60 -24.21 -6.82 1.96
CA LYS A 60 -23.17 -6.03 2.63
C LYS A 60 -22.18 -5.45 1.62
N LEU A 61 -22.03 -4.13 1.63
CA LEU A 61 -20.97 -3.45 0.89
C LEU A 61 -19.60 -3.81 1.51
N GLY A 62 -18.61 -4.08 0.68
CA GLY A 62 -17.25 -4.40 1.12
C GLY A 62 -16.96 -5.89 1.29
N LEU A 63 -17.96 -6.79 1.32
CA LEU A 63 -17.68 -8.22 1.51
C LEU A 63 -16.99 -8.84 0.27
N GLY A 64 -17.60 -8.68 -0.90
CA GLY A 64 -17.05 -9.18 -2.16
C GLY A 64 -15.80 -8.40 -2.57
N GLU A 65 -15.79 -7.07 -2.38
CA GLU A 65 -14.66 -6.21 -2.71
C GLU A 65 -13.42 -6.52 -1.85
N LYS A 66 -13.59 -6.76 -0.54
CA LYS A 66 -12.51 -7.20 0.36
C LYS A 66 -11.88 -8.49 -0.15
N SER A 67 -12.71 -9.49 -0.49
CA SER A 67 -12.25 -10.81 -0.92
C SER A 67 -11.53 -10.74 -2.27
N ALA A 68 -12.06 -9.98 -3.22
CA ALA A 68 -11.46 -9.80 -4.54
C ALA A 68 -10.14 -9.02 -4.47
N ALA A 69 -10.09 -7.91 -3.74
CA ALA A 69 -8.87 -7.11 -3.58
C ALA A 69 -7.78 -7.90 -2.84
N LYS A 70 -8.14 -8.64 -1.79
CA LYS A 70 -7.23 -9.55 -1.08
C LYS A 70 -6.65 -10.60 -2.02
N LYS A 71 -7.49 -11.24 -2.84
CA LYS A 71 -7.04 -12.25 -3.80
C LYS A 71 -6.04 -11.66 -4.80
N MET A 72 -6.33 -10.51 -5.40
CA MET A 72 -5.40 -9.83 -6.32
C MET A 72 -4.08 -9.46 -5.63
N LEU A 73 -4.13 -8.92 -4.41
CA LEU A 73 -2.93 -8.58 -3.64
C LEU A 73 -2.07 -9.82 -3.32
N LYS A 74 -2.68 -10.96 -3.01
CA LYS A 74 -1.95 -12.22 -2.78
C LYS A 74 -1.37 -12.79 -4.07
N ASP A 75 -2.19 -12.90 -5.11
CA ASP A 75 -1.83 -13.62 -6.33
C ASP A 75 -0.82 -12.81 -7.16
N ASP A 76 -1.00 -11.50 -7.30
CA ASP A 76 -0.17 -10.65 -8.17
C ASP A 76 1.05 -10.06 -7.44
N TYR A 77 0.93 -9.81 -6.14
CA TYR A 77 1.96 -9.11 -5.34
C TYR A 77 2.55 -9.94 -4.21
N GLN A 78 2.11 -11.19 -4.05
CA GLN A 78 2.62 -12.12 -3.03
C GLN A 78 2.46 -11.58 -1.61
N ILE A 79 1.40 -10.79 -1.37
CA ILE A 79 1.13 -10.21 -0.05
C ILE A 79 0.71 -11.31 0.94
N SER A 80 1.26 -11.26 2.14
CA SER A 80 1.06 -12.23 3.21
C SER A 80 -0.34 -12.10 3.83
N GLU A 81 -0.82 -13.20 4.41
CA GLU A 81 -2.07 -13.17 5.20
C GLU A 81 -1.98 -12.24 6.41
N ASN A 82 -0.80 -12.14 7.02
CA ASN A 82 -0.58 -11.32 8.20
C ASN A 82 -0.76 -9.82 7.89
N PHE A 83 -0.33 -9.39 6.70
CA PHE A 83 -0.52 -8.02 6.21
C PHE A 83 -1.97 -7.54 6.34
N PHE A 84 -2.91 -8.40 5.93
CA PHE A 84 -4.34 -8.12 6.00
C PHE A 84 -4.90 -8.15 7.42
N LYS A 85 -4.39 -9.04 8.28
CA LYS A 85 -4.81 -9.12 9.69
C LYS A 85 -4.45 -7.86 10.47
N GLU A 86 -3.28 -7.28 10.20
CA GLU A 86 -2.87 -6.03 10.82
C GLU A 86 -3.75 -4.86 10.36
N ILE A 87 -4.10 -4.78 9.06
CA ILE A 87 -5.05 -3.78 8.55
C ILE A 87 -6.42 -3.92 9.23
N ASP A 88 -6.95 -5.16 9.29
CA ASP A 88 -8.23 -5.45 9.93
C ASP A 88 -8.24 -5.00 11.41
N THR A 89 -7.13 -5.24 12.11
CA THR A 89 -6.95 -4.88 13.52
C THR A 89 -6.80 -3.37 13.71
N SER A 90 -5.98 -2.74 12.88
CA SER A 90 -5.76 -1.29 12.85
C SER A 90 -7.07 -0.53 12.66
N ILE A 91 -7.86 -0.92 11.65
CA ILE A 91 -9.16 -0.30 11.37
C ILE A 91 -10.14 -0.56 12.51
N ARG A 92 -10.20 -1.77 13.06
CA ARG A 92 -11.09 -2.06 14.20
C ARG A 92 -10.76 -1.20 15.43
N LYS A 93 -9.47 -0.95 15.68
CA LYS A 93 -8.99 -0.13 16.80
C LYS A 93 -9.31 1.35 16.61
N ASN A 94 -9.08 1.86 15.40
CA ASN A 94 -9.08 3.30 15.11
C ASN A 94 -10.40 3.83 14.50
N CYS A 95 -11.17 2.99 13.80
CA CYS A 95 -12.42 3.38 13.15
C CYS A 95 -13.63 2.83 13.92
N ARG A 96 -13.88 3.34 15.13
CA ARG A 96 -15.00 2.88 15.98
C ARG A 96 -16.35 3.39 15.46
N SER A 97 -16.35 4.56 14.82
CA SER A 97 -17.50 5.20 14.22
C SER A 97 -17.19 5.70 12.80
N GLN A 98 -18.21 6.11 12.05
CA GLN A 98 -18.03 6.69 10.72
C GLN A 98 -17.26 8.03 10.76
N ASN A 99 -17.31 8.75 11.89
CA ASN A 99 -16.60 10.03 12.05
C ASN A 99 -15.07 9.84 12.11
N ASP A 100 -14.61 8.66 12.52
CA ASP A 100 -13.19 8.35 12.66
C ASP A 100 -12.53 7.98 11.32
N VAL A 101 -13.34 7.63 10.32
CA VAL A 101 -12.90 7.07 9.04
C VAL A 101 -11.98 8.03 8.28
N GLN A 102 -12.37 9.30 8.15
CA GLN A 102 -11.56 10.28 7.42
C GLN A 102 -10.22 10.51 8.12
N SER A 103 -10.24 10.71 9.44
CA SER A 103 -9.03 10.87 10.25
C SER A 103 -8.08 9.68 10.10
N TYR A 104 -8.60 8.46 10.09
CA TYR A 104 -7.81 7.25 9.87
C TYR A 104 -7.18 7.20 8.47
N LEU A 105 -7.96 7.51 7.42
CA LEU A 105 -7.46 7.52 6.04
C LEU A 105 -6.37 8.59 5.84
N PHE A 106 -6.53 9.78 6.43
CA PHE A 106 -5.49 10.82 6.43
C PHE A 106 -4.23 10.38 7.17
N MET A 107 -4.39 9.73 8.33
CA MET A 107 -3.27 9.19 9.11
C MET A 107 -2.49 8.14 8.30
N PHE A 108 -3.20 7.21 7.63
CA PHE A 108 -2.57 6.22 6.77
C PHE A 108 -1.86 6.84 5.55
N GLN A 109 -2.46 7.86 4.94
CA GLN A 109 -1.85 8.56 3.82
C GLN A 109 -0.56 9.29 4.25
N GLY A 110 -0.58 10.00 5.38
CA GLY A 110 0.60 10.65 5.95
C GLY A 110 1.70 9.64 6.26
N PHE A 111 1.35 8.53 6.91
CA PHE A 111 2.26 7.44 7.19
C PHE A 111 2.97 6.90 5.96
N THR A 112 2.21 6.54 4.92
CA THR A 112 2.78 5.95 3.70
C THR A 112 3.64 6.96 2.94
N ASN A 113 3.25 8.24 2.89
CA ASN A 113 4.05 9.30 2.28
C ASN A 113 5.40 9.48 2.98
N ASP A 114 5.38 9.67 4.30
CA ASP A 114 6.58 9.92 5.09
C ASP A 114 7.50 8.69 5.13
N LEU A 115 6.91 7.50 5.22
CA LEU A 115 7.66 6.24 5.12
C LEU A 115 8.38 6.13 3.77
N MET A 116 7.67 6.35 2.66
CA MET A 116 8.27 6.29 1.33
C MET A 116 9.33 7.38 1.11
N MET A 117 9.17 8.56 1.71
CA MET A 117 10.19 9.61 1.71
C MET A 117 11.47 9.17 2.44
N LEU A 118 11.35 8.59 3.64
CA LEU A 118 12.48 8.04 4.38
C LEU A 118 13.19 6.93 3.61
N ILE A 119 12.43 6.02 3.02
CA ILE A 119 12.96 4.97 2.16
C ILE A 119 13.72 5.59 0.98
N GLY A 120 13.15 6.59 0.32
CA GLY A 120 13.81 7.32 -0.76
C GLY A 120 15.15 7.92 -0.34
N ASN A 121 15.24 8.47 0.86
CA ASN A 121 16.45 9.09 1.41
C ASN A 121 17.49 8.08 1.92
N LEU A 122 17.06 7.05 2.65
CA LEU A 122 17.95 6.08 3.31
C LEU A 122 18.37 4.95 2.36
N MET A 123 17.55 4.59 1.38
CA MET A 123 17.83 3.52 0.43
C MET A 123 18.40 3.99 -0.91
N GLN A 124 18.80 5.25 -1.09
CA GLN A 124 19.27 5.76 -2.41
C GLN A 124 20.28 4.84 -3.12
N TRP A 125 21.29 4.36 -2.39
CA TRP A 125 22.29 3.43 -2.93
C TRP A 125 21.76 2.00 -3.06
N LYS A 126 20.98 1.52 -2.08
CA LYS A 126 20.31 0.21 -2.10
C LYS A 126 19.34 0.09 -3.29
N MET A 127 18.77 1.20 -3.76
CA MET A 127 17.92 1.26 -4.94
C MET A 127 18.66 1.00 -6.26
N ARG A 128 19.99 0.98 -6.27
CA ARG A 128 20.80 0.57 -7.43
C ARG A 128 20.91 -0.95 -7.58
N ILE A 129 20.58 -1.72 -6.54
CA ILE A 129 20.56 -3.19 -6.59
C ILE A 129 19.60 -3.65 -7.70
N PRO A 130 20.03 -4.46 -8.68
CA PRO A 130 19.15 -4.93 -9.74
C PRO A 130 17.95 -5.72 -9.20
N SER A 131 16.76 -5.56 -9.79
CA SER A 131 15.51 -6.19 -9.31
C SER A 131 15.51 -7.73 -9.34
N ARG A 132 16.47 -8.35 -10.04
CA ARG A 132 16.71 -9.82 -9.99
C ARG A 132 17.20 -10.29 -8.61
N PHE A 133 17.83 -9.42 -7.82
CA PHE A 133 18.30 -9.71 -6.47
C PHE A 133 17.22 -9.40 -5.42
N ARG A 134 16.04 -10.01 -5.57
CA ARG A 134 14.87 -9.75 -4.70
C ARG A 134 15.17 -9.99 -3.21
N LYS A 135 15.86 -11.08 -2.89
CA LYS A 135 16.23 -11.41 -1.49
C LYS A 135 17.13 -10.35 -0.85
N THR A 136 18.15 -9.90 -1.57
CA THR A 136 19.05 -8.84 -1.09
C THR A 136 18.31 -7.52 -0.91
N LEU A 137 17.43 -7.17 -1.85
CA LEU A 137 16.62 -5.95 -1.74
C LEU A 137 15.64 -6.04 -0.57
N TYR A 138 15.03 -7.21 -0.35
CA TYR A 138 14.15 -7.45 0.79
C TYR A 138 14.91 -7.31 2.12
N SER A 139 16.09 -7.93 2.26
CA SER A 139 16.95 -7.77 3.45
C SER A 139 17.31 -6.31 3.69
N ALA A 140 17.72 -5.62 2.62
CA ALA A 140 18.10 -4.22 2.69
C ALA A 140 16.92 -3.31 3.07
N THR A 141 15.70 -3.63 2.62
CA THR A 141 14.46 -2.97 3.03
C THR A 141 14.18 -3.23 4.52
N LYS A 142 14.24 -4.49 4.95
CA LYS A 142 14.01 -4.88 6.35
C LYS A 142 14.95 -4.15 7.30
N GLU A 143 16.25 -4.13 6.99
CA GLU A 143 17.25 -3.39 7.77
C GLU A 143 16.95 -1.89 7.85
N THR A 144 16.52 -1.28 6.74
CA THR A 144 16.19 0.15 6.74
C THR A 144 14.91 0.44 7.51
N ILE A 145 13.90 -0.43 7.43
CA ILE A 145 12.70 -0.32 8.29
C ILE A 145 13.08 -0.44 9.75
N HIS A 146 13.92 -1.40 10.09
CA HIS A 146 14.43 -1.56 11.44
C HIS A 146 15.15 -0.30 11.93
N GLU A 147 16.04 0.27 11.10
CA GLU A 147 16.72 1.53 11.40
C GLU A 147 15.72 2.68 11.63
N ILE A 148 14.70 2.81 10.78
CA ILE A 148 13.62 3.79 10.94
C ILE A 148 12.89 3.58 12.26
N CYS A 149 12.68 2.35 12.72
CA CYS A 149 11.94 2.05 13.95
C CYS A 149 12.78 2.18 15.23
N THR A 150 14.07 1.84 15.20
CA THR A 150 14.85 1.68 16.43
C THR A 150 15.97 2.70 16.62
N LYS A 151 16.47 3.34 15.56
CA LYS A 151 17.63 4.23 15.67
C LYS A 151 17.29 5.48 16.49
N PRO A 152 17.98 5.78 17.59
CA PRO A 152 17.59 6.90 18.45
C PRO A 152 17.74 8.24 17.73
N VAL A 153 18.79 8.43 16.94
CA VAL A 153 19.10 9.71 16.27
C VAL A 153 19.54 9.48 14.83
N PHE A 154 19.02 10.30 13.91
CA PHE A 154 19.53 10.40 12.54
C PHE A 154 20.37 11.67 12.41
N LYS A 155 21.51 11.60 11.70
CA LYS A 155 22.42 12.74 11.54
C LYS A 155 21.78 13.95 10.84
N LYS A 156 20.87 13.70 9.90
CA LYS A 156 20.14 14.75 9.19
C LYS A 156 18.87 15.07 9.96
N ASP A 157 18.69 16.33 10.35
CA ASP A 157 17.57 16.79 11.16
C ASP A 157 16.20 16.46 10.53
N ASP A 158 16.01 16.74 9.23
CA ASP A 158 14.76 16.41 8.54
C ASP A 158 14.48 14.89 8.54
N THR A 159 15.51 14.07 8.32
CA THR A 159 15.38 12.61 8.38
C THR A 159 15.02 12.15 9.80
N HIS A 160 15.59 12.78 10.82
CA HIS A 160 15.28 12.48 12.21
C HIS A 160 13.81 12.82 12.53
N LYS A 161 13.37 14.03 12.19
CA LYS A 161 11.98 14.49 12.39
C LYS A 161 10.97 13.59 11.69
N THR A 162 11.17 13.28 10.41
CA THR A 162 10.28 12.37 9.68
C THR A 162 10.29 10.97 10.28
N ALA A 163 11.45 10.43 10.70
CA ALA A 163 11.51 9.12 11.35
C ALA A 163 10.69 9.10 12.65
N MET A 164 10.72 10.17 13.45
CA MET A 164 9.89 10.29 14.65
C MET A 164 8.40 10.34 14.32
N ILE A 165 8.00 11.07 13.27
CA ILE A 165 6.60 11.11 12.82
C ILE A 165 6.14 9.72 12.33
N VAL A 166 6.96 9.02 11.55
CA VAL A 166 6.66 7.65 11.08
C VAL A 166 6.50 6.68 12.25
N ARG A 167 7.29 6.81 13.32
CA ARG A 167 7.10 6.01 14.55
C ARG A 167 5.77 6.29 15.22
N GLN A 168 5.41 7.55 15.37
CA GLN A 168 4.10 7.93 15.95
C GLN A 168 2.94 7.39 15.13
N TYR A 169 3.04 7.45 13.79
CA TYR A 169 2.06 6.83 12.90
C TYR A 169 2.01 5.32 13.08
N LYS A 170 3.16 4.64 13.10
CA LYS A 170 3.27 3.20 13.30
C LYS A 170 2.58 2.77 14.60
N GLU A 171 2.80 3.49 15.70
CA GLU A 171 2.18 3.20 17.01
C GLU A 171 0.65 3.38 16.98
N LYS A 172 0.17 4.48 16.40
CA LYS A 172 -1.28 4.75 16.29
C LYS A 172 -1.99 3.75 15.36
N LEU A 173 -1.39 3.50 14.20
CA LEU A 173 -1.89 2.54 13.22
C LEU A 173 -1.68 1.09 13.65
N ASP A 174 -0.79 0.82 14.61
CA ASP A 174 -0.49 -0.50 15.14
C ASP A 174 0.09 -1.47 14.09
N TYR A 175 0.93 -0.94 13.20
CA TYR A 175 1.61 -1.75 12.17
C TYR A 175 2.97 -2.26 12.66
N SER A 176 3.31 -3.49 12.30
CA SER A 176 4.59 -4.12 12.58
C SER A 176 5.70 -3.67 11.62
N GLU A 177 6.96 -3.91 11.98
CA GLU A 177 8.09 -3.75 11.06
C GLU A 177 7.94 -4.68 9.84
N ASP A 178 7.34 -5.86 10.01
CA ASP A 178 7.11 -6.80 8.90
C ASP A 178 6.07 -6.26 7.91
N TRP A 179 4.98 -5.67 8.39
CA TRP A 179 3.98 -4.99 7.55
C TRP A 179 4.62 -3.87 6.75
N MET A 180 5.42 -3.02 7.41
CA MET A 180 6.14 -1.92 6.77
C MET A 180 7.13 -2.42 5.72
N THR A 181 7.88 -3.49 6.04
CA THR A 181 8.84 -4.11 5.13
C THR A 181 8.16 -4.65 3.88
N GLU A 182 7.05 -5.37 4.05
CA GLU A 182 6.30 -5.95 2.94
C GLU A 182 5.68 -4.89 2.03
N PHE A 183 5.09 -3.84 2.61
CA PHE A 183 4.55 -2.70 1.88
C PHE A 183 5.62 -2.00 1.04
N VAL A 184 6.74 -1.63 1.67
CA VAL A 184 7.83 -0.89 1.03
C VAL A 184 8.50 -1.74 -0.05
N PHE A 185 8.80 -3.00 0.24
CA PHE A 185 9.46 -3.88 -0.71
C PHE A 185 8.66 -4.04 -2.00
N ASN A 186 7.35 -4.29 -1.89
CA ASN A 186 6.49 -4.42 -3.06
C ASN A 186 6.40 -3.12 -3.86
N THR A 187 6.25 -1.98 -3.18
CA THR A 187 6.25 -0.65 -3.81
C THR A 187 7.54 -0.40 -4.59
N ILE A 188 8.70 -0.71 -4.00
CA ILE A 188 10.01 -0.57 -4.66
C ILE A 188 10.13 -1.46 -5.89
N ILE A 189 9.74 -2.74 -5.80
CA ILE A 189 9.84 -3.68 -6.91
C ILE A 189 9.00 -3.21 -8.10
N LEU A 190 7.78 -2.76 -7.82
CA LEU A 190 6.86 -2.25 -8.85
C LEU A 190 7.43 -0.98 -9.50
N ALA A 191 7.87 -0.01 -8.70
CA ALA A 191 8.48 1.23 -9.21
C ALA A 191 9.69 0.94 -10.13
N LYS A 192 10.53 -0.04 -9.76
CA LYS A 192 11.68 -0.47 -10.59
C LYS A 192 11.24 -1.15 -11.88
N LYS A 193 10.18 -1.97 -11.83
CA LYS A 193 9.61 -2.63 -13.01
C LYS A 193 9.05 -1.61 -14.00
N GLU A 194 8.29 -0.63 -13.50
CA GLU A 194 7.79 0.49 -14.30
C GLU A 194 8.90 1.30 -14.94
N ALA A 195 9.92 1.70 -14.16
CA ALA A 195 11.06 2.46 -14.68
C ALA A 195 11.79 1.71 -15.79
N LYS A 196 11.94 0.38 -15.67
CA LYS A 196 12.52 -0.47 -16.72
C LYS A 196 11.64 -0.52 -17.97
N ASN A 197 10.32 -0.64 -17.82
CA ASN A 197 9.39 -0.69 -18.95
C ASN A 197 9.39 0.64 -19.71
N LYS A 198 9.33 1.78 -19.00
CA LYS A 198 9.41 3.12 -19.59
C LYS A 198 10.70 3.33 -20.39
N ARG A 199 11.85 2.84 -19.90
CA ARG A 199 13.13 2.88 -20.63
C ARG A 199 13.09 2.06 -21.92
N LYS A 200 12.53 0.85 -21.88
CA LYS A 200 12.39 -0.01 -23.08
C LYS A 200 11.49 0.60 -24.14
N GLU A 201 10.39 1.26 -23.73
CA GLU A 201 9.46 1.92 -24.65
C GLU A 201 10.10 3.12 -25.35
N LYS A 202 10.93 3.90 -24.64
CA LYS A 202 11.71 5.01 -25.25
C LYS A 202 12.68 4.48 -26.31
N ASN A 203 13.50 3.49 -25.95
CA ASN A 203 14.48 2.92 -26.87
C ASN A 203 13.86 2.26 -28.12
N LYS A 204 12.58 1.89 -28.09
CA LYS A 204 11.85 1.38 -29.27
C LYS A 204 11.26 2.46 -30.16
N LYS A 205 11.13 3.69 -29.67
CA LYS A 205 10.65 4.85 -30.44
C LYS A 205 11.80 5.60 -31.11
N ASP A 206 13.00 5.47 -30.56
CA ASP A 206 14.21 6.12 -31.05
C ASP A 206 14.97 5.25 -32.09
N ASN A 207 14.47 4.04 -32.37
CA ASN A 207 14.92 3.11 -33.43
C ASN A 207 13.78 2.89 -34.42
#